data_AF-A0A388KF82-F1
#
_entry.id   AF-A0A388KF82-F1
#
_cell.length_a   1.000
_cell.length_b   1.000
_cell.length_c   1.000
_cell.angle_alpha   90.00
_cell.angle_beta   90.00
_cell.angle_gamma   90.00
#
_symmetry.space_group_name_H-M   'P 1'
#
loop_
_entity.id
_entity.type
_entity.pdbx_description
1 polymer ?
#
loop_
_entity_poly.entity_id
_entity_poly.type
_entity_poly.pdbx_seq_one_letter_code
_entity_poly.pdbx_strand_id
1 'polypeptide(L)'
;MTVYAPAERTERRSFLEELPAIIPKTENLFLAGDFNVTLVPGLDSPSFAPPKADALMLAALMTEQGLTDTYPTMHPTTPGYTWFSSQTSGDSIPPKRRRKVVEAEEELAKEPIMELYWQRRRDRWLQRLEDLQVEQQVVWAKRAQERGIRTADRLTKETFQRLCPQRQHSLMRELQHPFHAEAPPAKDSETIGEYALEYFRDILTSQHEPDMSLEKLREEQDLWQHTHTRLSQEAATALEQPFTAEELQQAIKHMARGKSPGSDGLPIEFYNMAWEHIGPDLLRLYNQAPKGSILTEDMKFGIITLIYKKDEKSNIRNWRPISRLNVSYKILAKALS
;
A
#
# COMPACT_ATOMS: atom_id res chain seq x y z
N MET A 1 -0.29 -0.07 -16.89
CA MET A 1 -1.70 0.40 -16.86
C MET A 1 -2.46 -0.45 -15.86
N THR A 2 -3.29 0.16 -15.02
CA THR A 2 -4.12 -0.56 -14.05
C THR A 2 -5.57 -0.54 -14.50
N VAL A 3 -6.22 -1.71 -14.57
CA VAL A 3 -7.56 -1.82 -15.15
C VAL A 3 -8.48 -2.67 -14.30
N TYR A 4 -9.72 -2.24 -14.11
CA TYR A 4 -10.73 -3.00 -13.36
C TYR A 4 -11.86 -3.35 -14.30
N ALA A 5 -11.98 -4.63 -14.62
CA ALA A 5 -13.04 -5.10 -15.49
C ALA A 5 -14.35 -5.20 -14.70
N PRO A 6 -15.50 -4.84 -15.31
CA PRO A 6 -16.80 -4.97 -14.68
C PRO A 6 -17.11 -6.37 -14.13
N ALA A 7 -17.80 -6.40 -12.99
CA ALA A 7 -18.27 -7.65 -12.39
C ALA A 7 -19.38 -8.30 -13.23
N GLU A 8 -20.23 -7.50 -13.88
CA GLU A 8 -21.28 -7.99 -14.78
C GLU A 8 -20.68 -8.47 -16.11
N ARG A 9 -21.10 -9.64 -16.59
CA ARG A 9 -20.50 -10.29 -17.76
C ARG A 9 -20.73 -9.54 -19.07
N THR A 10 -21.90 -8.94 -19.21
CA THR A 10 -22.30 -8.12 -20.38
C THR A 10 -21.40 -6.90 -20.50
N GLU A 11 -21.25 -6.15 -19.41
CA GLU A 11 -20.37 -4.97 -19.33
C GLU A 11 -18.89 -5.35 -19.53
N ARG A 12 -18.46 -6.47 -18.96
CA ARG A 12 -17.09 -6.97 -19.09
C ARG A 12 -16.71 -7.30 -20.53
N ARG A 13 -17.66 -7.84 -21.30
CA ARG A 13 -17.45 -8.12 -22.72
C ARG A 13 -17.18 -6.83 -23.48
N SER A 14 -18.05 -5.82 -23.35
CA SER A 14 -17.86 -4.52 -23.99
C SER A 14 -16.53 -3.88 -23.57
N PHE A 15 -16.19 -3.96 -22.29
CA PHE A 15 -14.89 -3.52 -21.79
C PHE A 15 -13.70 -4.20 -22.48
N LEU A 16 -13.72 -5.53 -22.67
CA LEU A 16 -12.63 -6.26 -23.34
C LEU A 16 -12.56 -5.96 -24.85
N GLU A 17 -13.68 -5.62 -25.49
CA GLU A 17 -13.71 -5.18 -26.90
C GLU A 17 -13.07 -3.80 -27.08
N GLU A 18 -13.27 -2.90 -26.12
CA GLU A 18 -12.72 -1.53 -26.15
C GLU A 18 -11.26 -1.44 -25.67
N LEU A 19 -10.85 -2.33 -24.77
CA LEU A 19 -9.53 -2.32 -24.14
C LEU A 19 -8.34 -2.19 -25.12
N PRO A 20 -8.25 -2.94 -26.24
CA PRO A 20 -7.15 -2.78 -27.19
C PRO A 20 -7.04 -1.39 -27.83
N ALA A 21 -8.13 -0.62 -27.89
CA ALA A 21 -8.08 0.76 -28.38
C ALA A 21 -7.47 1.74 -27.36
N ILE A 22 -7.47 1.37 -26.08
CA ILE A 22 -7.00 2.20 -24.95
C ILE A 22 -5.57 1.80 -24.55
N ILE A 23 -5.15 0.56 -24.84
CA ILE A 23 -3.80 0.09 -24.56
C ILE A 23 -2.78 0.90 -25.36
N PRO A 24 -1.79 1.53 -24.69
CA PRO A 24 -0.73 2.24 -25.39
C PRO A 24 0.17 1.26 -26.16
N LYS A 25 0.55 1.63 -27.37
CA LYS A 25 1.48 0.86 -28.19
C LYS A 25 2.91 1.11 -27.72
N THR A 26 3.39 0.27 -26.81
CA THR A 26 4.71 0.36 -26.19
C THR A 26 5.39 -1.02 -26.13
N GLU A 27 6.72 -1.05 -26.21
CA GLU A 27 7.49 -2.31 -26.16
C GLU A 27 7.34 -3.04 -24.81
N ASN A 28 7.34 -2.30 -23.70
CA ASN A 28 7.21 -2.85 -22.35
C ASN A 28 5.85 -2.50 -21.75
N LEU A 29 4.84 -3.33 -22.02
CA LEU A 29 3.49 -3.15 -21.49
C LEU A 29 3.23 -4.07 -20.29
N PHE A 30 2.88 -3.46 -19.15
CA PHE A 30 2.35 -4.16 -18.00
C PHE A 30 0.87 -3.82 -17.81
N LEU A 31 0.02 -4.84 -17.88
CA LEU A 31 -1.39 -4.77 -17.50
C LEU A 31 -1.57 -5.45 -16.16
N ALA A 32 -2.06 -4.70 -15.17
CA ALA A 32 -2.35 -5.22 -13.84
C ALA A 32 -3.78 -4.86 -13.46
N GLY A 33 -4.49 -5.77 -12.79
CA GLY A 33 -5.85 -5.49 -12.35
C GLY A 33 -6.71 -6.72 -12.17
N ASP A 34 -7.97 -6.48 -11.81
CA ASP A 34 -8.97 -7.54 -11.66
C ASP A 34 -9.81 -7.62 -12.94
N PHE A 35 -9.56 -8.65 -13.74
CA PHE A 35 -10.29 -8.90 -14.97
C PHE A 35 -11.59 -9.67 -14.73
N ASN A 36 -11.85 -10.15 -13.50
CA ASN A 36 -13.00 -10.98 -13.14
C ASN A 36 -13.19 -12.25 -14.01
N VAL A 37 -12.14 -12.70 -14.72
CA VAL A 37 -12.17 -13.81 -15.67
C VAL A 37 -11.46 -15.04 -15.10
N THR A 38 -11.93 -16.24 -15.44
CA THR A 38 -11.26 -17.52 -15.16
C THR A 38 -10.61 -18.00 -16.46
N LEU A 39 -9.28 -17.90 -16.57
CA LEU A 39 -8.54 -18.33 -17.76
C LEU A 39 -8.21 -19.83 -17.70
N VAL A 40 -7.87 -20.32 -16.50
CA VAL A 40 -7.53 -21.72 -16.25
C VAL A 40 -8.51 -22.32 -15.21
N PRO A 41 -9.62 -22.93 -15.67
CA PRO A 41 -10.56 -23.63 -14.79
C PRO A 41 -9.85 -24.72 -13.97
N GLY A 42 -10.14 -24.81 -12.67
CA GLY A 42 -9.45 -25.71 -11.73
C GLY A 42 -8.26 -25.08 -11.01
N LEU A 43 -7.62 -24.05 -11.59
CA LEU A 43 -6.54 -23.28 -10.96
C LEU A 43 -7.05 -21.89 -10.48
N ASP A 44 -7.72 -21.16 -11.37
CA ASP A 44 -8.29 -19.83 -11.09
C ASP A 44 -9.68 -19.91 -10.43
N SER A 45 -10.31 -21.08 -10.51
CA SER A 45 -11.61 -21.36 -9.93
C SER A 45 -11.67 -22.81 -9.47
N PRO A 46 -12.33 -23.11 -8.33
CA PRO A 46 -12.59 -24.50 -7.92
C PRO A 46 -13.50 -25.25 -8.90
N SER A 47 -14.11 -24.57 -9.86
CA SER A 47 -14.94 -25.16 -10.91
C SER A 47 -14.11 -25.50 -12.15
N PHE A 48 -14.20 -26.75 -12.61
CA PHE A 48 -13.64 -27.23 -13.89
C PHE A 48 -14.58 -26.98 -15.08
N ALA A 49 -15.29 -25.85 -15.08
CA ALA A 49 -16.15 -25.49 -16.20
C ALA A 49 -15.33 -25.02 -17.41
N PRO A 50 -15.75 -25.27 -18.66
CA PRO A 50 -15.03 -24.77 -19.83
C PRO A 50 -14.92 -23.23 -19.82
N PRO A 51 -13.87 -22.66 -20.46
CA PRO A 51 -13.69 -21.22 -20.56
C PRO A 51 -14.94 -20.57 -21.17
N LYS A 52 -15.40 -19.49 -20.53
CA LYS A 52 -16.54 -18.70 -21.00
C LYS A 52 -16.10 -17.73 -22.09
N ALA A 53 -17.06 -17.10 -22.77
CA ALA A 53 -16.78 -16.18 -23.87
C ALA A 53 -15.85 -15.01 -23.47
N ASP A 54 -16.03 -14.44 -22.29
CA ASP A 54 -15.16 -13.40 -21.73
C ASP A 54 -13.72 -13.89 -21.49
N ALA A 55 -13.54 -15.14 -21.05
CA ALA A 55 -12.24 -15.77 -20.92
C ALA A 55 -11.53 -15.97 -22.26
N LEU A 56 -12.28 -16.43 -23.28
CA LEU A 56 -11.75 -16.59 -24.63
C LEU A 56 -11.34 -15.25 -25.25
N MET A 57 -12.10 -14.18 -24.98
CA MET A 57 -11.76 -12.84 -25.46
C MET A 57 -10.50 -12.27 -24.82
N LEU A 58 -10.34 -12.44 -23.50
CA LEU A 58 -9.11 -12.03 -22.83
C LEU A 58 -7.91 -12.84 -23.34
N ALA A 59 -8.05 -14.16 -23.54
CA ALA A 59 -7.00 -15.01 -24.10
C ALA A 59 -6.62 -14.61 -25.54
N ALA A 60 -7.61 -14.24 -26.36
CA ALA A 60 -7.38 -13.75 -27.72
C ALA A 60 -6.61 -12.41 -27.70
N LEU A 61 -7.04 -11.47 -26.85
CA LEU A 61 -6.34 -10.20 -26.65
C LEU A 61 -4.89 -10.41 -26.19
N MET A 62 -4.68 -11.33 -25.25
CA MET A 62 -3.33 -11.68 -24.78
C MET A 62 -2.47 -12.23 -25.93
N THR A 63 -3.03 -13.10 -26.75
CA THR A 63 -2.31 -13.67 -27.91
C THR A 63 -1.98 -12.60 -28.95
N GLU A 64 -2.93 -11.73 -29.27
CA GLU A 64 -2.76 -10.64 -30.25
C GLU A 64 -1.67 -9.64 -29.83
N GLN A 65 -1.64 -9.31 -28.53
CA GLN A 65 -0.70 -8.34 -27.96
C GLN A 65 0.59 -8.99 -27.42
N GLY A 66 0.76 -10.30 -27.58
CA GLY A 66 1.92 -11.03 -27.05
C GLY A 66 2.03 -11.00 -25.51
N LEU A 67 0.91 -10.82 -24.81
CA LEU A 67 0.86 -10.76 -23.35
C LEU A 67 0.86 -12.17 -22.76
N THR A 68 1.56 -12.33 -21.65
CA THR A 68 1.61 -13.58 -20.87
C THR A 68 1.18 -13.30 -19.44
N ASP A 69 0.43 -14.22 -18.85
CA ASP A 69 0.13 -14.15 -17.42
C ASP A 69 1.39 -14.54 -16.62
N THR A 70 1.95 -13.54 -15.96
CA THR A 70 3.16 -13.69 -15.13
C THR A 70 2.94 -14.63 -13.95
N TYR A 71 1.72 -14.70 -13.39
CA TYR A 71 1.50 -15.43 -12.14
C TYR A 71 1.57 -16.96 -12.30
N PRO A 72 0.82 -17.61 -13.22
CA PRO A 72 0.96 -19.05 -13.46
C PRO A 72 2.36 -19.45 -13.94
N THR A 73 3.07 -18.54 -14.61
CA THR A 73 4.45 -18.78 -15.05
C THR A 73 5.40 -18.93 -13.86
N MET A 74 5.23 -18.12 -12.81
CA MET A 74 6.06 -18.20 -11.59
C MET A 74 5.53 -19.20 -10.56
N HIS A 75 4.22 -19.43 -10.55
CA HIS A 75 3.51 -20.22 -9.53
C HIS A 75 2.56 -21.24 -10.16
N PRO A 76 3.08 -22.23 -10.91
CA PRO A 76 2.26 -23.11 -11.76
C PRO A 76 1.27 -24.00 -11.00
N THR A 77 1.49 -24.21 -9.70
CA THR A 77 0.66 -25.10 -8.86
C THR A 77 -0.20 -24.35 -7.84
N THR A 78 -0.09 -23.02 -7.77
CA THR A 78 -0.76 -22.22 -6.74
C THR A 78 -2.10 -21.70 -7.28
N PRO A 79 -3.21 -21.86 -6.53
CA PRO A 79 -4.53 -21.38 -6.97
C PRO A 79 -4.61 -19.85 -6.89
N GLY A 80 -4.23 -19.18 -7.98
CA GLY A 80 -4.39 -17.74 -8.21
C GLY A 80 -3.69 -16.80 -7.22
N TYR A 81 -3.45 -15.57 -7.65
CA TYR A 81 -2.95 -14.51 -6.78
C TYR A 81 -4.03 -13.48 -6.52
N THR A 82 -4.29 -13.15 -5.25
CA THR A 82 -5.01 -11.92 -4.92
C THR A 82 -4.18 -11.08 -3.95
N TRP A 83 -4.07 -9.79 -4.26
CA TRP A 83 -3.30 -8.81 -3.47
C TRP A 83 -3.74 -8.76 -2.00
N PHE A 84 -5.00 -9.11 -1.72
CA PHE A 84 -5.59 -9.05 -0.39
C PHE A 84 -5.49 -10.37 0.40
N SER A 85 -5.43 -11.53 -0.28
CA SER A 85 -5.35 -12.84 0.36
C SER A 85 -3.94 -13.25 0.80
N SER A 86 -2.86 -12.67 0.22
CA SER A 86 -1.45 -12.98 0.56
C SER A 86 -1.00 -12.55 1.96
N GLN A 87 -1.90 -12.02 2.79
CA GLN A 87 -1.63 -11.62 4.17
C GLN A 87 -1.37 -12.81 5.12
N THR A 88 -1.49 -14.05 4.63
CA THR A 88 -1.25 -15.27 5.38
C THR A 88 0.09 -15.89 5.00
N SER A 89 1.22 -15.29 5.39
CA SER A 89 2.52 -15.99 5.54
C SER A 89 3.57 -15.04 6.13
N GLY A 90 4.27 -15.50 7.18
CA GLY A 90 5.55 -14.91 7.61
C GLY A 90 5.59 -14.45 9.06
N ASP A 91 5.54 -13.15 9.31
CA ASP A 91 6.15 -12.56 10.52
C ASP A 91 5.24 -11.58 11.27
N SER A 92 3.98 -11.94 11.49
CA SER A 92 3.15 -11.13 12.41
C SER A 92 3.51 -11.47 13.85
N ILE A 93 4.08 -10.50 14.57
CA ILE A 93 4.29 -10.56 16.03
C ILE A 93 3.00 -11.06 16.70
N PRO A 94 3.05 -12.16 17.47
CA PRO A 94 1.87 -12.69 18.14
C PRO A 94 1.24 -11.62 19.03
N PRO A 95 -0.11 -11.53 19.10
CA PRO A 95 -0.78 -10.62 20.01
C PRO A 95 -0.19 -10.73 21.43
N LYS A 96 -0.15 -9.62 22.20
CA LYS A 96 0.47 -9.52 23.55
C LYS A 96 0.21 -10.71 24.49
N ARG A 97 -0.89 -11.44 24.31
CA ARG A 97 -1.29 -12.58 25.13
C ARG A 97 -0.71 -13.93 24.66
N ARG A 98 -0.49 -14.12 23.34
CA ARG A 98 0.27 -15.27 22.80
C ARG A 98 1.74 -15.19 23.19
N ARG A 99 2.29 -13.98 23.37
CA ARG A 99 3.64 -13.79 23.92
C ARG A 99 3.83 -14.44 25.29
N LYS A 100 2.82 -14.44 26.16
CA LYS A 100 2.91 -15.07 27.50
C LYS A 100 2.94 -16.60 27.46
N VAL A 101 2.39 -17.19 26.39
CA VAL A 101 2.48 -18.64 26.14
C VAL A 101 3.88 -18.98 25.63
N VAL A 102 4.37 -18.21 24.64
CA VAL A 102 5.74 -18.36 24.10
C VAL A 102 6.80 -18.15 25.18
N GLU A 103 6.67 -17.10 26.00
CA GLU A 103 7.55 -16.83 27.15
C GLU A 103 7.52 -18.01 28.15
N ALA A 104 6.35 -18.57 28.44
CA ALA A 104 6.24 -19.72 29.33
C ALA A 104 6.86 -21.00 28.72
N GLU A 105 6.80 -21.18 27.40
CA GLU A 105 7.43 -22.31 26.68
C GLU A 105 8.96 -22.16 26.60
N GLU A 106 9.45 -20.95 26.37
CA GLU A 106 10.89 -20.63 26.38
C GLU A 106 11.51 -20.83 27.77
N GLU A 107 10.82 -20.45 28.84
CA GLU A 107 11.27 -20.67 30.21
C GLU A 107 11.16 -22.15 30.64
N LEU A 108 10.17 -22.89 30.13
CA LEU A 108 10.06 -24.35 30.29
C LEU A 108 11.30 -25.08 29.72
N ALA A 109 11.83 -24.57 28.60
CA ALA A 109 12.99 -25.15 27.93
C ALA A 109 14.33 -24.86 28.67
N LYS A 110 14.37 -23.83 29.53
CA LYS A 110 15.58 -23.41 30.26
C LYS A 110 15.73 -24.07 31.63
N GLU A 111 14.63 -24.28 32.36
CA GLU A 111 14.67 -24.77 33.75
C GLU A 111 13.78 -26.00 34.00
N PRO A 112 14.31 -27.23 33.83
CA PRO A 112 13.54 -28.47 33.99
C PRO A 112 13.01 -28.72 35.41
N ILE A 113 13.63 -28.14 36.43
CA ILE A 113 13.27 -28.38 37.84
C ILE A 113 11.93 -27.71 38.21
N MET A 114 11.51 -26.68 37.47
CA MET A 114 10.25 -25.96 37.65
C MET A 114 9.19 -26.31 36.60
N GLU A 115 9.38 -27.43 35.89
CA GLU A 115 8.53 -27.91 34.79
C GLU A 115 7.04 -27.85 35.15
N LEU A 116 6.65 -28.34 36.33
CA LEU A 116 5.24 -28.38 36.74
C LEU A 116 4.60 -26.99 36.90
N TYR A 117 5.38 -25.97 37.32
CA TYR A 117 4.89 -24.60 37.48
C TYR A 117 4.68 -23.91 36.12
N TRP A 118 5.66 -24.04 35.23
CA TRP A 118 5.60 -23.46 33.88
C TRP A 118 4.60 -24.19 32.98
N GLN A 119 4.43 -25.52 33.10
CA GLN A 119 3.36 -26.28 32.47
C GLN A 119 1.97 -25.76 32.89
N ARG A 120 1.70 -25.67 34.20
CA ARG A 120 0.42 -25.13 34.70
C ARG A 120 0.16 -23.70 34.26
N ARG A 121 1.21 -22.89 34.12
CA ARG A 121 1.10 -21.51 33.66
C ARG A 121 0.81 -21.45 32.16
N ARG A 122 1.51 -22.23 31.34
CA ARG A 122 1.25 -22.40 29.89
C ARG A 122 -0.18 -22.87 29.66
N ASP A 123 -0.60 -23.94 30.33
CA ASP A 123 -1.92 -24.54 30.15
C ASP A 123 -3.04 -23.58 30.57
N ARG A 124 -2.84 -22.81 31.65
CA ARG A 124 -3.79 -21.75 32.05
C ARG A 124 -3.92 -20.67 30.99
N TRP A 125 -2.83 -20.26 30.35
CA TRP A 125 -2.86 -19.25 29.28
C TRP A 125 -3.43 -19.81 27.98
N LEU A 126 -3.18 -21.08 27.66
CA LEU A 126 -3.80 -21.79 26.53
C LEU A 126 -5.32 -21.89 26.72
N GLN A 127 -5.78 -22.35 27.88
CA GLN A 127 -7.19 -22.41 28.23
C GLN A 127 -7.86 -21.04 28.11
N ARG A 128 -7.19 -19.98 28.61
CA ARG A 128 -7.72 -18.62 28.52
C ARG A 128 -7.76 -18.10 27.08
N LEU A 129 -6.86 -18.54 26.20
CA LEU A 129 -6.90 -18.22 24.78
C LEU A 129 -8.07 -18.93 24.08
N GLU A 130 -8.34 -20.19 24.43
CA GLU A 130 -9.49 -20.96 23.94
C GLU A 130 -10.81 -20.31 24.36
N ASP A 131 -10.97 -19.98 25.65
CA ASP A 131 -12.18 -19.32 26.17
C ASP A 131 -12.46 -17.99 25.43
N LEU A 132 -11.41 -17.19 25.21
CA LEU A 132 -11.51 -15.94 24.47
C LEU A 132 -11.83 -16.14 22.98
N GLN A 133 -11.33 -17.22 22.37
CA GLN A 133 -11.68 -17.58 21.00
C GLN A 133 -13.17 -17.94 20.90
N VAL A 134 -13.69 -18.69 21.86
CA VAL A 134 -15.12 -19.04 21.94
C VAL A 134 -15.98 -17.78 22.16
N GLU A 135 -15.61 -16.91 23.10
CA GLU A 135 -16.32 -15.65 23.36
C GLU A 135 -16.35 -14.75 22.10
N GLN A 136 -15.22 -14.64 21.38
CA GLN A 136 -15.14 -13.86 20.15
C GLN A 136 -15.95 -14.50 19.01
N GLN A 137 -15.91 -15.83 18.86
CA GLN A 137 -16.71 -16.55 17.88
C GLN A 137 -18.22 -16.33 18.09
N VAL A 138 -18.69 -16.31 19.33
CA VAL A 138 -20.11 -16.04 19.65
C VAL A 138 -20.50 -14.61 19.27
N VAL A 139 -19.68 -13.61 19.62
CA VAL A 139 -19.94 -12.20 19.26
C VAL A 139 -19.89 -12.00 17.74
N TRP A 140 -18.98 -12.68 17.06
CA TRP A 140 -18.81 -12.58 15.61
C TRP A 140 -19.89 -13.32 14.83
N ALA A 141 -20.36 -14.47 15.31
CA ALA A 141 -21.49 -15.19 14.73
C ALA A 141 -22.76 -14.32 14.78
N LYS A 142 -23.02 -13.63 15.90
CA LYS A 142 -24.14 -12.68 16.01
C LYS A 142 -24.03 -11.53 15.00
N ARG A 143 -22.86 -10.89 14.87
CA ARG A 143 -22.63 -9.80 13.91
C ARG A 143 -22.69 -10.24 12.45
N ALA A 144 -22.24 -11.46 12.14
CA ALA A 144 -22.32 -12.04 10.80
C ALA A 144 -23.78 -12.32 10.40
N GLN A 145 -24.59 -12.80 11.34
CA GLN A 145 -26.03 -13.00 11.17
C GLN A 145 -26.77 -11.67 10.95
N GLU A 146 -26.48 -10.65 11.74
CA GLU A 146 -27.05 -9.29 11.61
C GLU A 146 -26.72 -8.64 10.25
N ARG A 147 -25.59 -9.00 9.62
CA ARG A 147 -25.15 -8.47 8.31
C ARG A 147 -25.43 -9.41 7.13
N GLY A 148 -26.20 -10.48 7.33
CA GLY A 148 -26.64 -11.38 6.25
C GLY A 148 -25.51 -12.20 5.59
N ILE A 149 -24.37 -12.39 6.27
CA ILE A 149 -23.23 -13.14 5.76
C ILE A 149 -23.51 -14.63 5.96
N ARG A 150 -23.72 -15.39 4.87
CA ARG A 150 -23.94 -16.85 4.94
C ARG A 150 -22.64 -17.55 5.36
N THR A 151 -22.71 -18.21 6.51
CA THR A 151 -21.64 -18.90 7.21
C THR A 151 -21.20 -20.15 6.48
N ALA A 152 -19.98 -20.13 5.92
CA ALA A 152 -19.26 -21.37 5.57
C ALA A 152 -17.73 -21.24 5.61
N ASP A 153 -17.15 -20.06 5.84
CA ASP A 153 -15.69 -19.89 5.79
C ASP A 153 -15.08 -19.41 7.11
N ARG A 154 -13.84 -19.84 7.36
CA ARG A 154 -12.99 -19.34 8.45
C ARG A 154 -12.99 -17.82 8.44
N LEU A 155 -12.96 -17.21 9.63
CA LEU A 155 -12.94 -15.75 9.80
C LEU A 155 -11.62 -15.17 9.24
N THR A 156 -11.60 -14.87 7.94
CA THR A 156 -10.49 -14.21 7.25
C THR A 156 -10.34 -12.76 7.72
N LYS A 157 -9.15 -12.17 7.56
CA LYS A 157 -8.95 -10.75 7.90
C LYS A 157 -9.87 -9.82 7.11
N GLU A 158 -10.25 -10.21 5.90
CA GLU A 158 -11.22 -9.49 5.06
C GLU A 158 -12.64 -9.55 5.62
N THR A 159 -13.12 -10.73 6.01
CA THR A 159 -14.41 -10.85 6.71
C THR A 159 -14.39 -10.11 8.04
N PHE A 160 -13.28 -10.14 8.78
CA PHE A 160 -13.08 -9.36 9.99
C PHE A 160 -13.14 -7.85 9.74
N GLN A 161 -12.45 -7.32 8.71
CA GLN A 161 -12.50 -5.91 8.34
C GLN A 161 -13.90 -5.47 7.89
N ARG A 162 -14.63 -6.32 7.17
CA ARG A 162 -16.03 -6.10 6.80
C ARG A 162 -16.98 -6.17 8.00
N LEU A 163 -16.61 -6.84 9.09
CA LEU A 163 -17.37 -6.91 10.35
C LEU A 163 -17.02 -5.79 11.32
N CYS A 164 -15.84 -5.16 11.18
CA CYS A 164 -15.52 -3.94 11.90
C CYS A 164 -16.49 -2.82 11.50
N PRO A 165 -16.86 -1.91 12.43
CA PRO A 165 -17.50 -0.67 12.03
C PRO A 165 -16.56 0.05 11.05
N GLN A 166 -17.08 0.48 9.90
CA GLN A 166 -16.30 1.33 8.99
C GLN A 166 -15.79 2.52 9.82
N ARG A 167 -14.48 2.73 9.84
CA ARG A 167 -13.93 3.94 10.45
C ARG A 167 -14.52 5.10 9.66
N GLN A 168 -15.45 5.83 10.28
CA GLN A 168 -15.90 7.09 9.71
C GLN A 168 -14.67 7.99 9.64
N HIS A 169 -14.25 8.33 8.42
CA HIS A 169 -13.26 9.36 8.23
C HIS A 169 -13.79 10.64 8.91
N SER A 170 -12.93 11.32 9.67
CA SER A 170 -13.30 12.64 10.19
C SER A 170 -13.59 13.54 9.00
N LEU A 171 -14.85 13.91 8.84
CA LEU A 171 -15.28 14.88 7.84
C LEU A 171 -15.07 16.29 8.41
N MET A 172 -14.46 17.16 7.59
CA MET A 172 -14.41 18.59 7.86
C MET A 172 -15.79 19.16 7.51
N ARG A 173 -16.57 19.49 8.55
CA ARG A 173 -17.93 20.04 8.39
C ARG A 173 -17.95 21.55 8.39
N GLU A 174 -17.00 22.14 9.10
CA GLU A 174 -16.81 23.57 9.19
C GLU A 174 -15.32 23.87 9.40
N LEU A 175 -14.90 25.07 9.02
CA LEU A 175 -13.53 25.53 9.16
C LEU A 175 -13.51 27.00 9.60
N GLN A 176 -12.81 27.31 10.67
CA GLN A 176 -12.53 28.69 11.09
C GLN A 176 -11.47 29.30 10.16
N HIS A 177 -11.55 30.60 9.92
CA HIS A 177 -10.56 31.29 9.10
C HIS A 177 -9.17 31.19 9.75
N PRO A 178 -8.11 30.85 9.00
CA PRO A 178 -6.79 30.56 9.56
C PRO A 178 -6.10 31.74 10.28
N PHE A 179 -6.36 32.97 9.82
CA PHE A 179 -5.71 34.21 10.26
C PHE A 179 -6.65 35.24 10.90
N HIS A 180 -7.95 35.25 10.55
CA HIS A 180 -8.92 36.24 11.03
C HIS A 180 -9.97 35.61 11.94
N ALA A 181 -9.81 35.73 13.26
CA ALA A 181 -10.74 35.14 14.23
C ALA A 181 -12.16 35.71 14.17
N GLU A 182 -12.34 36.92 13.64
CA GLU A 182 -13.64 37.58 13.50
C GLU A 182 -14.42 37.15 12.25
N ALA A 183 -13.75 36.50 11.28
CA ALA A 183 -14.39 36.03 10.06
C ALA A 183 -15.36 34.87 10.34
N PRO A 184 -16.47 34.77 9.60
CA PRO A 184 -17.44 33.70 9.80
C PRO A 184 -16.79 32.33 9.49
N PRO A 185 -17.17 31.27 10.24
CA PRO A 185 -16.70 29.92 9.95
C PRO A 185 -17.29 29.44 8.61
N ALA A 186 -16.44 28.92 7.75
CA ALA A 186 -16.79 28.29 6.49
C ALA A 186 -17.55 26.97 6.76
N LYS A 187 -18.64 26.73 6.03
CA LYS A 187 -19.49 25.52 6.19
C LYS A 187 -19.82 24.86 4.86
N ASP A 188 -19.75 25.60 3.77
CA ASP A 188 -19.85 25.08 2.41
C ASP A 188 -18.48 24.59 1.90
N SER A 189 -18.48 23.70 0.91
CA SER A 189 -17.25 23.06 0.43
C SER A 189 -16.30 24.02 -0.29
N GLU A 190 -16.83 25.09 -0.91
CA GLU A 190 -16.04 26.06 -1.66
C GLU A 190 -15.24 26.96 -0.69
N THR A 191 -15.91 27.59 0.29
CA THR A 191 -15.24 28.44 1.29
C THR A 191 -14.31 27.65 2.21
N ILE A 192 -14.65 26.40 2.55
CA ILE A 192 -13.72 25.51 3.27
C ILE A 192 -12.45 25.29 2.44
N GLY A 193 -12.60 25.09 1.13
CA GLY A 193 -11.48 24.97 0.19
C GLY A 193 -10.62 26.23 0.16
N GLU A 194 -11.24 27.41 0.11
CA GLU A 194 -10.57 28.71 0.11
C GLU A 194 -9.75 28.92 1.39
N TYR A 195 -10.36 28.75 2.56
CA TYR A 195 -9.68 28.90 3.86
C TYR A 195 -8.53 27.90 4.02
N ALA A 196 -8.72 26.66 3.57
CA ALA A 196 -7.67 25.66 3.59
C ALA A 196 -6.53 26.04 2.63
N LEU A 197 -6.86 26.52 1.43
CA LEU A 197 -5.88 26.94 0.43
C LEU A 197 -5.07 28.14 0.90
N GLU A 198 -5.70 29.13 1.52
CA GLU A 198 -5.01 30.30 2.08
C GLU A 198 -4.00 29.89 3.14
N TYR A 199 -4.40 29.02 4.07
CA TYR A 199 -3.49 28.49 5.09
C TYR A 199 -2.31 27.72 4.49
N PHE A 200 -2.56 26.79 3.58
CA PHE A 200 -1.49 25.98 3.00
C PHE A 200 -0.61 26.79 2.04
N ARG A 201 -1.16 27.79 1.35
CA ARG A 201 -0.38 28.72 0.54
C ARG A 201 0.60 29.50 1.41
N ASP A 202 0.17 30.02 2.55
CA ASP A 202 1.05 30.74 3.49
C ASP A 202 2.22 29.87 3.97
N ILE A 203 1.96 28.65 4.44
CA ILE A 203 3.01 27.81 5.03
C ILE A 203 3.88 27.06 4.01
N LEU A 204 3.41 26.88 2.77
CA LEU A 204 4.12 26.11 1.73
C LEU A 204 4.70 26.98 0.61
N THR A 205 4.38 28.27 0.55
CA THR A 205 4.98 29.18 -0.43
C THR A 205 6.21 29.84 0.19
N SER A 206 7.30 29.88 -0.57
CA SER A 206 8.50 30.60 -0.15
C SER A 206 8.16 32.08 0.04
N GLN A 207 8.65 32.67 1.13
CA GLN A 207 8.56 34.12 1.37
C GLN A 207 9.61 34.93 0.57
N HIS A 208 10.43 34.25 -0.23
CA HIS A 208 11.50 34.88 -1.01
C HIS A 208 11.00 35.36 -2.37
N GLU A 209 11.62 36.41 -2.89
CA GLU A 209 11.25 36.95 -4.21
C GLU A 209 11.45 35.91 -5.33
N PRO A 210 10.55 35.84 -6.33
CA PRO A 210 10.58 34.84 -7.40
C PRO A 210 11.88 34.82 -8.23
N ASP A 211 12.60 35.94 -8.26
CA ASP A 211 13.77 36.16 -9.13
C ASP A 211 15.12 35.91 -8.44
N MET A 212 15.13 35.49 -7.16
CA MET A 212 16.39 35.07 -6.54
C MET A 212 16.81 33.70 -7.06
N SER A 213 18.00 33.65 -7.69
CA SER A 213 18.60 32.39 -8.08
C SER A 213 18.92 31.52 -6.85
N LEU A 214 18.85 30.21 -7.01
CA LEU A 214 19.24 29.23 -5.97
C LEU A 214 20.68 29.48 -5.44
N GLU A 215 21.53 30.08 -6.26
CA GLU A 215 22.91 30.45 -5.91
C GLU A 215 22.94 31.58 -4.87
N LYS A 216 22.14 32.63 -5.04
CA LYS A 216 22.06 33.75 -4.07
C LYS A 216 21.50 33.30 -2.72
N LEU A 217 20.49 32.43 -2.73
CA LEU A 217 19.94 31.84 -1.50
C LEU A 217 20.96 31.01 -0.72
N ARG A 218 21.87 30.33 -1.43
CA ARG A 218 22.98 29.57 -0.81
C ARG A 218 24.06 30.48 -0.22
N GLU A 219 24.29 31.63 -0.82
CA GLU A 219 25.26 32.62 -0.32
C GLU A 219 24.72 33.37 0.91
N GLU A 220 23.42 33.70 0.93
CA GLU A 220 22.79 34.43 2.05
C GLU A 220 22.58 33.56 3.29
N GLN A 221 22.37 32.26 3.12
CA GLN A 221 22.22 31.31 4.20
C GLN A 221 23.15 30.12 3.98
N ASP A 222 24.32 30.13 4.62
CA ASP A 222 25.09 28.90 4.80
C ASP A 222 24.35 28.00 5.80
N LEU A 223 23.31 27.31 5.31
CA LEU A 223 22.52 26.34 6.05
C LEU A 223 23.40 25.21 6.64
N TRP A 224 24.62 25.07 6.15
CA TRP A 224 25.58 24.04 6.54
C TRP A 224 26.68 24.57 7.46
N GLN A 225 26.64 25.84 7.88
CA GLN A 225 27.68 26.48 8.71
C GLN A 225 27.92 25.75 10.04
N HIS A 226 26.89 25.06 10.55
CA HIS A 226 26.96 24.25 11.79
C HIS A 226 27.10 22.75 11.53
N THR A 227 27.12 22.32 10.27
CA THR A 227 27.27 20.92 9.88
C THR A 227 28.74 20.63 9.59
N HIS A 228 29.51 20.37 10.64
CA HIS A 228 30.94 20.06 10.54
C HIS A 228 31.23 18.58 10.23
N THR A 229 30.26 17.70 10.46
CA THR A 229 30.38 16.28 10.13
C THR A 229 30.29 16.10 8.61
N ARG A 230 31.34 15.55 8.02
CA ARG A 230 31.40 15.16 6.62
C ARG A 230 31.49 13.65 6.52
N LEU A 231 30.94 13.10 5.44
CA LEU A 231 31.16 11.70 5.10
C LEU A 231 32.64 11.47 4.82
N SER A 232 33.14 10.27 5.11
CA SER A 232 34.44 9.86 4.62
C SER A 232 34.41 9.80 3.09
N GLN A 233 35.57 9.96 2.44
CA GLN A 233 35.67 9.85 0.99
C GLN A 233 35.15 8.49 0.49
N GLU A 234 35.42 7.43 1.26
CA GLU A 234 34.93 6.08 0.99
C GLU A 234 33.39 6.01 1.02
N ALA A 235 32.75 6.58 2.06
CA ALA A 235 31.30 6.59 2.18
C ALA A 235 30.63 7.45 1.09
N ALA A 236 31.23 8.59 0.74
CA ALA A 236 30.75 9.42 -0.36
C ALA A 236 30.82 8.66 -1.70
N THR A 237 31.96 8.03 -1.98
CA THR A 237 32.15 7.24 -3.22
C THR A 237 31.19 6.05 -3.28
N ALA A 238 30.88 5.44 -2.13
CA ALA A 238 29.91 4.35 -2.03
C ALA A 238 28.48 4.81 -2.35
N LEU A 239 28.07 6.00 -1.88
CA LEU A 239 26.74 6.57 -2.15
C LEU A 239 26.56 7.03 -3.60
N GLU A 240 27.66 7.31 -4.30
CA GLU A 240 27.65 7.69 -5.72
C GLU A 240 27.64 6.48 -6.67
N GLN A 241 27.74 5.26 -6.15
CA GLN A 241 27.66 4.06 -6.99
C GLN A 241 26.25 3.92 -7.59
N PRO A 242 26.13 3.35 -8.81
CA PRO A 242 24.84 2.99 -9.36
C PRO A 242 24.12 2.01 -8.44
N PHE A 243 22.79 2.15 -8.36
CA PHE A 243 21.93 1.18 -7.70
C PHE A 243 22.15 -0.21 -8.29
N THR A 244 22.03 -1.21 -7.43
CA THR A 244 22.03 -2.64 -7.77
C THR A 244 20.62 -3.23 -7.69
N ALA A 245 20.38 -4.36 -8.37
CA ALA A 245 19.08 -5.04 -8.29
C ALA A 245 18.79 -5.51 -6.86
N GLU A 246 19.83 -5.93 -6.15
CA GLU A 246 19.80 -6.43 -4.78
C GLU A 246 19.37 -5.33 -3.81
N GLU A 247 19.91 -4.12 -3.93
CA GLU A 247 19.51 -2.97 -3.11
C GLU A 247 18.03 -2.64 -3.29
N LEU A 248 17.54 -2.59 -4.53
CA LEU A 248 16.13 -2.30 -4.79
C LEU A 248 15.21 -3.41 -4.28
N GLN A 249 15.60 -4.67 -4.45
CA GLN A 249 14.84 -5.80 -3.94
C GLN A 249 14.83 -5.81 -2.40
N GLN A 250 15.95 -5.45 -1.77
CA GLN A 250 16.04 -5.31 -0.32
C GLN A 250 15.16 -4.16 0.18
N ALA A 251 15.16 -3.01 -0.52
CA ALA A 251 14.27 -1.89 -0.22
C ALA A 251 12.80 -2.34 -0.24
N ILE A 252 12.38 -3.08 -1.27
CA ILE A 252 11.02 -3.63 -1.37
C ILE A 252 10.70 -4.58 -0.20
N LYS A 253 11.64 -5.48 0.17
CA LYS A 253 11.45 -6.42 1.28
C LYS A 253 11.27 -5.73 2.63
N HIS A 254 11.93 -4.60 2.86
CA HIS A 254 11.81 -3.82 4.09
C HIS A 254 10.60 -2.87 4.10
N MET A 255 9.88 -2.70 2.99
CA MET A 255 8.67 -1.89 2.95
C MET A 255 7.50 -2.63 3.60
N ALA A 256 6.69 -1.86 4.34
CA ALA A 256 5.53 -2.42 5.03
C ALA A 256 4.44 -2.86 4.03
N ARG A 257 3.97 -4.10 4.20
CA ARG A 257 2.85 -4.70 3.45
C ARG A 257 1.49 -4.15 3.87
N GLY A 258 0.50 -4.29 3.00
CA GLY A 258 -0.90 -3.89 3.23
C GLY A 258 -1.11 -2.38 3.36
N LYS A 259 -0.25 -1.58 2.71
CA LYS A 259 -0.38 -0.12 2.65
C LYS A 259 -1.15 0.27 1.40
N SER A 260 -1.81 1.43 1.45
CA SER A 260 -2.54 1.95 0.29
C SER A 260 -1.56 2.25 -0.86
N PRO A 261 -1.87 1.77 -2.07
CA PRO A 261 -1.09 2.09 -3.27
C PRO A 261 -1.23 3.56 -3.64
N GLY A 262 -0.53 3.99 -4.70
CA GLY A 262 -0.59 5.36 -5.19
C GLY A 262 -1.88 5.66 -5.97
N SER A 263 -1.77 6.49 -6.99
CA SER A 263 -2.83 6.73 -7.97
C SER A 263 -2.94 5.57 -8.97
N ASP A 264 -1.81 4.89 -9.22
CA ASP A 264 -1.70 3.73 -10.08
C ASP A 264 -2.39 2.47 -9.54
N GLY A 265 -2.72 2.42 -8.25
CA GLY A 265 -3.33 1.23 -7.64
C GLY A 265 -2.37 0.05 -7.46
N LEU A 266 -1.06 0.20 -7.71
CA LEU A 266 -0.07 -0.88 -7.61
C LEU A 266 0.54 -0.94 -6.19
N PRO A 267 0.27 -1.99 -5.39
CA PRO A 267 0.78 -2.09 -4.03
C PRO A 267 2.19 -2.71 -3.99
N ILE A 268 2.85 -2.71 -2.83
CA ILE A 268 4.22 -3.26 -2.69
C ILE A 268 4.29 -4.76 -3.00
N GLU A 269 3.19 -5.46 -2.78
CA GLU A 269 3.02 -6.88 -3.08
C GLU A 269 3.15 -7.15 -4.59
N PHE A 270 2.70 -6.21 -5.44
CA PHE A 270 2.87 -6.29 -6.89
C PHE A 270 4.34 -6.26 -7.30
N TYR A 271 5.09 -5.31 -6.75
CA TYR A 271 6.52 -5.22 -7.04
C TYR A 271 7.32 -6.40 -6.49
N ASN A 272 6.88 -7.02 -5.38
CA ASN A 272 7.49 -8.26 -4.87
C ASN A 272 7.23 -9.44 -5.81
N MET A 273 5.99 -9.59 -6.29
CA MET A 273 5.59 -10.71 -7.15
C MET A 273 6.18 -10.58 -8.56
N ALA A 274 6.06 -9.41 -9.17
CA ALA A 274 6.48 -9.16 -10.56
C ALA A 274 7.93 -8.67 -10.67
N TRP A 275 8.75 -8.84 -9.62
CA TRP A 275 10.12 -8.29 -9.55
C TRP A 275 10.98 -8.74 -10.73
N GLU A 276 10.92 -10.02 -11.09
CA GLU A 276 11.71 -10.58 -12.20
C GLU A 276 11.44 -9.90 -13.55
N HIS A 277 10.24 -9.34 -13.73
CA HIS A 277 9.87 -8.64 -14.96
C HIS A 277 10.05 -7.12 -14.88
N ILE A 278 9.75 -6.52 -13.73
CA ILE A 278 9.71 -5.05 -13.58
C ILE A 278 11.01 -4.48 -13.00
N GLY A 279 11.71 -5.26 -12.18
CA GLY A 279 12.94 -4.86 -11.51
C GLY A 279 14.04 -4.37 -12.45
N PRO A 280 14.34 -5.07 -13.57
CA PRO A 280 15.35 -4.62 -14.53
C PRO A 280 15.05 -3.25 -15.15
N ASP A 281 13.79 -2.96 -15.44
CA ASP A 281 13.37 -1.67 -16.01
C ASP A 281 13.43 -0.55 -14.98
N LEU A 282 12.99 -0.80 -13.74
CA LEU A 282 13.11 0.15 -12.64
C LEU A 282 14.57 0.47 -12.32
N LEU A 283 15.44 -0.54 -12.29
CA LEU A 283 16.87 -0.37 -12.06
C LEU A 283 17.51 0.52 -13.12
N ARG A 284 17.18 0.27 -14.39
CA ARG A 284 17.65 1.09 -15.52
C ARG A 284 17.18 2.53 -15.38
N LEU A 285 15.90 2.73 -15.08
CA LEU A 285 15.30 4.06 -14.90
C LEU A 285 15.98 4.82 -13.74
N TYR A 286 16.16 4.19 -12.59
CA TYR A 286 16.75 4.84 -11.41
C TYR A 286 18.22 5.18 -11.62
N ASN A 287 18.98 4.34 -12.32
CA ASN A 287 20.38 4.63 -12.65
C ASN A 287 20.57 5.66 -13.77
N GLN A 288 19.51 5.97 -14.52
CA GLN A 288 19.51 7.06 -15.49
C GLN A 288 19.12 8.40 -14.84
N ALA A 289 18.33 8.40 -13.76
CA ALA A 289 17.82 9.63 -13.14
C ALA A 289 18.95 10.62 -12.71
N PRO A 290 20.03 10.18 -12.02
CA PRO A 290 21.14 11.07 -11.68
C PRO A 290 21.89 11.64 -12.89
N LYS A 291 21.77 11.01 -14.07
CA LYS A 291 22.48 11.40 -15.31
C LYS A 291 21.72 12.47 -16.12
N GLY A 292 20.69 13.09 -15.53
CA GLY A 292 19.89 14.13 -16.16
C GLY A 292 18.61 13.63 -16.85
N SER A 293 18.25 12.35 -16.70
CA SER A 293 16.91 11.90 -17.10
C SER A 293 15.89 12.23 -16.00
N ILE A 294 14.64 12.44 -16.41
CA ILE A 294 13.56 12.84 -15.50
C ILE A 294 12.72 11.60 -15.18
N LEU A 295 12.39 11.41 -13.90
CA LEU A 295 11.36 10.45 -13.52
C LEU A 295 10.04 10.76 -14.26
N THR A 296 9.28 9.73 -14.60
CA THR A 296 8.01 9.91 -15.29
C THR A 296 7.05 10.79 -14.47
N GLU A 297 6.17 11.51 -15.15
CA GLU A 297 5.19 12.39 -14.47
C GLU A 297 4.34 11.60 -13.47
N ASP A 298 3.92 10.39 -13.83
CA ASP A 298 3.18 9.47 -12.97
C ASP A 298 3.93 9.12 -11.68
N MET A 299 5.27 8.95 -11.73
CA MET A 299 6.06 8.69 -10.54
C MET A 299 6.12 9.90 -9.60
N LYS A 300 6.08 11.11 -10.16
CA LYS A 300 6.07 12.37 -9.41
C LYS A 300 4.65 12.77 -8.97
N PHE A 301 3.63 12.13 -9.53
CA PHE A 301 2.24 12.40 -9.20
C PHE A 301 1.89 11.85 -7.81
N GLY A 302 1.36 12.73 -6.96
CA GLY A 302 0.94 12.39 -5.61
C GLY A 302 -0.44 12.98 -5.31
N ILE A 303 -1.32 12.14 -4.74
CA ILE A 303 -2.62 12.62 -4.26
C ILE A 303 -2.45 13.08 -2.82
N ILE A 304 -2.70 14.36 -2.57
CA ILE A 304 -2.68 14.93 -1.22
C ILE A 304 -4.05 14.73 -0.58
N THR A 305 -4.08 14.19 0.64
CA THR A 305 -5.30 14.05 1.42
C THR A 305 -5.05 14.57 2.84
N LEU A 306 -5.99 15.32 3.38
CA LEU A 306 -5.91 15.83 4.75
C LEU A 306 -6.35 14.76 5.75
N ILE A 307 -5.52 14.53 6.77
CA ILE A 307 -5.84 13.64 7.89
C ILE A 307 -5.92 14.46 9.18
N TYR A 308 -7.10 14.43 9.79
CA TYR A 308 -7.31 14.99 11.12
C TYR A 308 -6.46 14.25 12.16
N LYS A 309 -5.67 14.99 12.94
CA LYS A 309 -4.79 14.42 13.96
C LYS A 309 -5.46 14.40 15.34
N LYS A 310 -5.86 15.57 15.86
CA LYS A 310 -6.44 15.75 17.21
C LYS A 310 -7.02 17.17 17.37
N ASP A 311 -7.65 17.43 18.52
CA ASP A 311 -8.18 18.73 18.94
C ASP A 311 -9.40 19.25 18.13
N GLU A 312 -9.56 20.55 17.96
CA GLU A 312 -10.76 21.09 17.31
C GLU A 312 -10.74 20.84 15.79
N LYS A 313 -11.81 20.27 15.23
CA LYS A 313 -11.89 19.93 13.80
C LYS A 313 -12.06 21.15 12.89
N SER A 314 -12.56 22.25 13.45
CA SER A 314 -12.73 23.54 12.77
C SER A 314 -11.39 24.25 12.53
N ASN A 315 -10.31 23.84 13.18
CA ASN A 315 -8.99 24.47 13.03
C ASN A 315 -8.15 23.71 12.01
N ILE A 316 -7.78 24.37 10.91
CA ILE A 316 -7.03 23.77 9.80
C ILE A 316 -5.65 23.23 10.23
N ARG A 317 -5.04 23.81 11.26
CA ARG A 317 -3.73 23.39 11.81
C ARG A 317 -3.75 21.96 12.38
N ASN A 318 -4.94 21.46 12.71
CA ASN A 318 -5.16 20.11 13.23
C ASN A 318 -5.29 19.04 12.13
N TRP A 319 -5.25 19.46 10.87
CA TRP A 319 -5.30 18.60 9.69
C TRP A 319 -3.93 18.56 9.04
N ARG A 320 -3.40 17.35 8.85
CA ARG A 320 -2.09 17.16 8.22
C ARG A 320 -2.26 16.67 6.79
N PRO A 321 -1.65 17.34 5.79
CA PRO A 321 -1.58 16.78 4.47
C PRO A 321 -0.70 15.54 4.47
N ILE A 322 -1.18 14.49 3.82
CA ILE A 322 -0.39 13.30 3.50
C ILE A 322 -0.43 13.11 1.98
N SER A 323 0.75 13.03 1.38
CA SER A 323 0.90 12.74 -0.04
C SER A 323 0.96 11.24 -0.26
N ARG A 324 0.01 10.70 -1.01
CA ARG A 324 -0.03 9.31 -1.44
C ARG A 324 0.67 9.16 -2.79
N LEU A 325 1.95 8.83 -2.74
CA LEU A 325 2.80 8.60 -3.92
C LEU A 325 2.71 7.15 -4.42
N ASN A 326 3.02 6.95 -5.70
CA ASN A 326 3.15 5.62 -6.32
C ASN A 326 4.28 4.81 -5.65
N VAL A 327 4.13 3.49 -5.61
CA VAL A 327 5.09 2.62 -4.91
C VAL A 327 6.43 2.59 -5.63
N SER A 328 6.44 2.68 -6.97
CA SER A 328 7.67 2.88 -7.76
C SER A 328 8.54 4.02 -7.20
N TYR A 329 7.97 5.22 -7.02
CA TYR A 329 8.70 6.34 -6.41
C TYR A 329 9.20 6.02 -4.99
N LYS A 330 8.36 5.35 -4.19
CA LYS A 330 8.73 4.97 -2.81
C LYS A 330 9.88 3.96 -2.77
N ILE A 331 10.02 3.09 -3.77
CA ILE A 331 11.15 2.15 -3.87
C ILE A 331 12.45 2.92 -4.02
N LEU A 332 12.49 3.89 -4.94
CA LEU A 332 13.66 4.76 -5.11
C LEU A 332 13.98 5.53 -3.82
N ALA A 333 12.98 6.16 -3.21
CA ALA A 333 13.16 6.89 -1.96
C ALA A 333 13.64 5.99 -0.81
N LYS A 334 13.24 4.71 -0.80
CA LYS A 334 13.66 3.74 0.20
C LYS A 334 15.07 3.20 -0.06
N ALA A 335 15.49 3.08 -1.32
CA ALA A 335 16.86 2.72 -1.68
C ALA A 335 17.86 3.82 -1.33
N LEU A 336 17.43 5.09 -1.34
CA LEU A 336 18.22 6.25 -0.93
C LEU A 336 18.24 6.50 0.59
N SER A 337 17.45 5.77 1.39
CA SER A 337 17.31 5.95 2.83
C SER A 337 18.14 4.96 3.62
#